data_AF-A0A3N8PEG2-F1
#
_entry.id   AF-A0A3N8PEG2-F1
#
_cell.length_a   1.000
_cell.length_b   1.000
_cell.length_c   1.000
_cell.angle_alpha   90.00
_cell.angle_beta   90.00
_cell.angle_gamma   90.00
#
_symmetry.space_group_name_H-M   'P 1'
#
loop_
_entity.id
_entity.type
_entity.pdbx_description
1 polymer ?
#
loop_
_entity_poly.entity_id
_entity_poly.type
_entity_poly.pdbx_seq_one_letter_code
_entity_poly.pdbx_strand_id
1 'polypeptide(L)'
;RRPYLRYRGRKSLGWVPLKGRDLKREGDAFRFAGNTFRVFNSRPLPEGKIKDGTNFAQDARGNWFLNIVIEMPDVPARPIRSGVGIDLGLKDFATLSTGERLPNDRFGRCAAEKLAKAQRARK
;
A
#
# COMPACT_ATOMS: atom_id res chain seq x y z
N ARG A 1 -20.52 -25.87 -17.03
CA ARG A 1 -20.21 -24.45 -16.71
C ARG A 1 -19.56 -24.43 -15.33
N ARG A 2 -18.32 -23.94 -15.17
CA ARG A 2 -17.65 -23.92 -13.86
C ARG A 2 -18.46 -23.03 -12.89
N PRO A 3 -18.77 -23.48 -11.66
CA PRO A 3 -19.49 -22.66 -10.70
C PRO A 3 -18.65 -21.41 -10.39
N TYR A 4 -19.20 -20.23 -10.67
CA TYR A 4 -18.55 -18.99 -10.26
C TYR A 4 -18.79 -18.80 -8.75
N LEU A 5 -17.74 -18.56 -7.98
CA LEU A 5 -17.84 -18.30 -6.55
C LEU A 5 -18.63 -16.99 -6.35
N ARG A 6 -19.88 -17.06 -5.88
CA ARG A 6 -20.84 -15.94 -5.81
C ARG A 6 -20.62 -14.97 -4.64
N TYR A 7 -19.46 -14.94 -3.99
CA TYR A 7 -19.23 -14.06 -2.84
C TYR A 7 -19.03 -12.58 -3.22
N ARG A 8 -19.00 -12.28 -4.53
CA ARG A 8 -18.70 -10.95 -5.06
C ARG A 8 -19.88 -10.38 -5.84
N GLY A 9 -20.38 -9.24 -5.35
CA GLY A 9 -21.45 -8.49 -5.99
C GLY A 9 -21.02 -7.85 -7.32
N ARG A 10 -22.01 -7.45 -8.13
CA ARG A 10 -21.82 -6.88 -9.48
C ARG A 10 -20.98 -5.60 -9.51
N LYS A 11 -20.81 -4.93 -8.36
CA LYS A 11 -19.98 -3.71 -8.18
C LYS A 11 -18.65 -3.96 -7.46
N SER A 12 -18.29 -5.22 -7.21
CA SER A 12 -17.02 -5.53 -6.54
C SER A 12 -15.84 -5.30 -7.49
N LEU A 13 -14.77 -4.72 -6.95
CA LEU A 13 -13.54 -4.53 -7.69
C LEU A 13 -12.82 -5.87 -7.92
N GLY A 14 -12.04 -5.95 -8.99
CA GLY A 14 -11.13 -7.05 -9.25
C GLY A 14 -10.16 -7.25 -8.07
N TRP A 15 -10.02 -8.50 -7.62
CA TRP A 15 -9.04 -8.88 -6.60
C TRP A 15 -8.71 -10.35 -6.78
N VAL A 16 -7.44 -10.69 -6.96
CA VAL A 16 -6.99 -12.07 -7.16
C VAL A 16 -5.92 -12.37 -6.11
N PRO A 17 -6.25 -13.11 -5.04
CA PRO A 17 -5.26 -13.56 -4.09
C PRO A 17 -4.36 -14.62 -4.74
N LEU A 18 -3.08 -14.61 -4.37
CA LEU A 18 -2.14 -15.65 -4.78
C LEU A 18 -1.18 -15.98 -3.62
N LYS A 19 -0.59 -17.17 -3.68
CA LYS A 19 0.52 -17.52 -2.79
C LYS A 19 1.80 -16.95 -3.37
N GLY A 20 2.66 -16.37 -2.53
CA GLY A 20 3.87 -15.69 -3.02
C GLY A 20 4.77 -16.61 -3.85
N ARG A 21 4.83 -17.90 -3.48
CA ARG A 21 5.59 -18.94 -4.19
C ARG A 21 5.11 -19.23 -5.62
N ASP A 22 3.86 -18.90 -5.94
CA ASP A 22 3.26 -19.18 -7.26
C ASP A 22 3.51 -18.04 -8.26
N LEU A 23 3.99 -16.88 -7.78
CA LEU A 23 4.36 -15.72 -8.58
C LEU A 23 5.87 -15.75 -8.87
N LYS A 24 6.24 -15.90 -10.14
CA LYS A 24 7.64 -15.97 -10.57
C LYS A 24 8.05 -14.66 -11.24
N ARG A 25 9.27 -14.19 -10.96
CA ARG A 25 9.88 -13.08 -11.71
C ARG A 25 10.45 -13.62 -13.03
N GLU A 26 10.14 -12.98 -14.15
CA GLU A 26 10.68 -13.28 -15.48
C GLU A 26 11.13 -11.97 -16.14
N GLY A 27 12.42 -11.63 -16.00
CA GLY A 27 12.95 -10.36 -16.50
C GLY A 27 12.25 -9.15 -15.87
N ASP A 28 11.55 -8.36 -16.70
CA ASP A 28 10.76 -7.19 -16.31
C ASP A 28 9.28 -7.53 -16.03
N ALA A 29 8.91 -8.81 -16.04
CA ALA A 29 7.55 -9.29 -15.91
C ALA A 29 7.39 -10.29 -14.75
N PHE A 30 6.13 -10.65 -14.50
CA PHE A 30 5.75 -11.65 -13.51
C PHE A 30 4.90 -12.74 -14.14
N ARG A 31 5.23 -14.00 -13.87
CA ARG A 31 4.45 -15.16 -14.32
C ARG A 31 3.61 -15.72 -13.18
N PHE A 32 2.31 -15.87 -13.44
CA PHE A 32 1.35 -16.45 -12.52
C PHE A 32 0.25 -17.20 -13.29
N ALA A 33 -0.10 -18.40 -12.82
CA ALA A 33 -1.15 -19.23 -13.42
C ALA A 33 -1.01 -19.41 -14.95
N GLY A 34 0.22 -19.57 -15.44
CA GLY A 34 0.52 -19.76 -16.87
C GLY A 34 0.54 -18.48 -17.73
N ASN A 35 0.22 -17.32 -17.14
CA ASN A 35 0.18 -16.03 -17.81
C ASN A 35 1.37 -15.16 -17.39
N THR A 36 1.83 -14.29 -18.29
CA THR A 36 2.91 -13.34 -18.04
C THR A 36 2.34 -11.92 -18.00
N PHE A 37 2.62 -11.20 -16.91
CA PHE A 37 2.12 -9.87 -16.62
C PHE A 37 3.30 -8.89 -16.57
N ARG A 38 3.32 -7.93 -17.50
CA ARG A 38 4.22 -6.78 -17.40
C ARG A 38 3.62 -5.76 -16.45
N VAL A 39 4.44 -5.20 -15.58
CA VAL A 39 4.02 -4.19 -14.60
C VAL A 39 4.83 -2.91 -14.80
N PHE A 40 4.20 -1.76 -14.57
CA PHE A 40 4.95 -0.52 -14.48
C PHE A 40 5.83 -0.54 -13.24
N ASN A 41 7.14 -0.66 -13.44
CA ASN A 41 8.10 -0.81 -12.36
C ASN A 41 8.78 0.53 -12.06
N SER A 42 8.22 1.32 -11.14
CA SER A 42 8.74 2.65 -10.79
C SER A 42 10.07 2.60 -10.03
N ARG A 43 10.39 1.49 -9.39
CA ARG A 43 11.64 1.26 -8.65
C ARG A 43 11.98 -0.23 -8.62
N PRO A 44 13.26 -0.63 -8.59
CA PRO A 44 13.63 -2.02 -8.39
C PRO A 44 12.98 -2.58 -7.13
N LEU A 45 12.46 -3.82 -7.22
CA LEU A 45 11.98 -4.51 -6.03
C LEU A 45 13.18 -5.00 -5.21
N PRO A 46 13.09 -4.93 -3.87
CA PRO A 46 14.13 -5.50 -3.04
C PRO A 46 14.29 -7.00 -3.32
N GLU A 47 15.50 -7.48 -3.04
CA GLU A 47 15.76 -8.90 -2.94
C GLU A 47 15.05 -9.47 -1.72
N GLY A 48 14.53 -10.69 -1.85
CA GLY A 48 13.78 -11.34 -0.79
C GLY A 48 12.71 -12.28 -1.33
N LYS A 49 12.21 -13.12 -0.44
CA LYS A 49 11.15 -14.09 -0.77
C LYS A 49 9.82 -13.39 -0.90
N ILE A 50 9.11 -13.60 -2.02
CA ILE A 50 7.73 -13.15 -2.15
C ILE A 50 6.84 -14.00 -1.25
N LYS A 51 6.03 -13.34 -0.40
CA LYS A 51 5.18 -13.97 0.61
C LYS A 51 3.71 -13.94 0.23
N ASP A 52 2.95 -14.75 0.96
CA ASP A 52 1.50 -14.73 0.92
C ASP A 52 0.98 -13.36 1.40
N GLY A 53 -0.18 -12.96 0.88
CA GLY A 53 -0.66 -11.58 0.96
C GLY A 53 -0.38 -10.78 -0.31
N THR A 54 0.54 -11.25 -1.16
CA THR A 54 0.70 -10.79 -2.54
C THR A 54 -0.60 -11.00 -3.31
N ASN A 55 -1.02 -10.01 -4.10
CA ASN A 55 -2.31 -10.05 -4.81
C ASN A 55 -2.33 -9.14 -6.03
N PHE A 56 -3.25 -9.44 -6.96
CA PHE A 56 -3.70 -8.44 -7.92
C PHE A 56 -4.92 -7.71 -7.37
N ALA A 57 -4.96 -6.39 -7.50
CA ALA A 57 -6.10 -5.56 -7.11
C ALA A 57 -6.45 -4.58 -8.22
N GLN A 58 -7.75 -4.33 -8.40
CA GLN A 58 -8.25 -3.35 -9.35
C GLN A 58 -8.77 -2.12 -8.58
N ASP A 59 -8.50 -0.93 -9.08
CA ASP A 59 -9.11 0.30 -8.58
C ASP A 59 -10.49 0.57 -9.22
N ALA A 60 -11.18 1.60 -8.75
CA ALA A 60 -12.49 2.00 -9.29
C ALA A 60 -12.41 2.58 -10.72
N ARG A 61 -11.22 2.91 -11.23
CA ARG A 61 -10.98 3.37 -12.61
C ARG A 61 -10.72 2.20 -13.55
N GLY A 62 -10.59 0.98 -13.03
CA GLY A 62 -10.33 -0.23 -13.80
C GLY A 62 -8.85 -0.59 -13.92
N ASN A 63 -7.94 0.20 -13.34
CA ASN A 63 -6.50 -0.07 -13.36
C ASN A 63 -6.17 -1.27 -12.46
N TRP A 64 -5.23 -2.09 -12.91
CA TRP A 64 -4.76 -3.26 -12.16
C TRP A 64 -3.38 -3.02 -11.55
N PHE A 65 -3.22 -3.45 -10.31
CA PHE A 65 -1.99 -3.37 -9.53
C PHE A 65 -1.58 -4.75 -9.07
N LEU A 66 -0.29 -5.04 -9.14
CA LEU A 66 0.32 -6.19 -8.50
C LEU A 66 0.96 -5.74 -7.19
N ASN A 67 0.31 -6.06 -6.07
CA ASN A 67 0.78 -5.73 -4.73
C ASN A 67 1.67 -6.87 -4.24
N ILE A 68 2.97 -6.63 -4.06
CA ILE A 68 3.95 -7.66 -3.72
C ILE A 68 4.38 -7.51 -2.26
N VAL A 69 4.21 -8.56 -1.48
CA VAL A 69 4.76 -8.68 -0.12
C VAL A 69 6.09 -9.42 -0.21
N ILE A 70 7.16 -8.79 0.29
CA ILE A 70 8.52 -9.34 0.25
C ILE A 70 9.03 -9.44 1.67
N GLU A 71 9.56 -10.61 2.02
CA GLU A 71 10.30 -10.84 3.24
C GLU A 71 11.64 -10.10 3.18
N MET A 72 11.85 -9.18 4.12
CA MET A 72 13.09 -8.42 4.26
C MET A 72 13.89 -8.97 5.45
N PRO A 73 15.23 -8.94 5.38
CA PRO A 73 16.05 -9.26 6.54
C PRO A 73 15.75 -8.26 7.66
N ASP A 74 15.88 -8.74 8.90
CA ASP A 74 15.81 -7.86 10.06
C ASP A 74 16.89 -6.78 9.97
N VAL A 75 16.49 -5.54 10.19
CA VAL A 75 17.42 -4.43 10.25
C VAL A 75 18.03 -4.43 11.66
N PRO A 76 19.37 -4.37 11.80
CA PRO A 76 19.98 -4.32 13.12
C PRO A 76 19.43 -3.14 13.92
N ALA A 77 19.07 -3.40 15.17
CA ALA A 77 18.61 -2.36 16.07
C ALA A 77 19.72 -1.30 16.20
N ARG A 78 19.36 -0.04 15.97
CA ARG A 78 20.30 1.07 16.20
C ARG A 78 20.49 1.24 17.70
N PRO A 79 21.73 1.44 18.19
CA PRO A 79 21.95 1.72 19.60
C PRO A 79 21.20 2.99 20.00
N ILE A 80 20.44 2.92 21.09
CA ILE A 80 19.70 4.06 21.62
C ILE A 80 20.72 5.01 22.27
N ARG A 81 20.88 6.20 21.69
CA ARG A 81 21.80 7.24 22.22
C ARG A 81 21.10 8.23 23.15
N SER A 82 19.80 8.40 22.95
CA SER A 82 18.94 9.33 23.69
C SER A 82 17.49 8.90 23.55
N GLY A 83 16.65 9.29 24.50
CA GLY A 83 15.20 9.10 24.45
C GLY A 83 14.47 10.44 24.50
N VAL A 84 13.31 10.52 23.84
CA VAL A 84 12.39 11.65 23.93
C VAL A 84 10.97 11.11 24.08
N GLY A 85 10.23 11.63 25.06
CA GLY A 85 8.80 11.34 25.18
C GLY A 85 8.02 12.08 24.11
N ILE A 86 7.03 11.42 23.50
CA ILE A 86 6.18 11.99 22.45
C ILE A 86 4.74 11.94 22.94
N ASP A 87 4.12 13.10 23.12
CA ASP A 87 2.69 13.24 23.40
C ASP A 87 1.97 13.75 22.14
N LEU A 88 1.04 12.96 21.60
CA LEU A 88 0.33 13.29 20.36
C LEU A 88 -0.90 14.15 20.64
N GLY A 89 -1.06 15.24 19.89
CA GLY A 89 -2.10 16.23 20.13
C GLY A 89 -2.97 16.55 18.93
N LEU A 90 -4.12 17.19 19.20
CA LEU A 90 -4.99 17.77 18.17
C LEU A 90 -4.63 19.24 17.86
N LYS A 91 -4.11 19.97 18.87
CA LYS A 91 -3.68 21.37 18.73
C LYS A 91 -2.33 21.43 18.03
N ASP A 92 -1.33 20.83 18.65
CA ASP A 92 0.02 20.60 18.13
C ASP A 92 0.10 19.13 17.70
N PHE A 93 0.86 18.80 16.65
CA PHE A 93 0.95 17.44 16.13
C PHE A 93 1.57 16.49 17.17
N ALA A 94 2.66 16.95 17.79
CA ALA A 94 3.28 16.30 18.92
C ALA A 94 3.97 17.31 19.83
N THR A 95 3.94 17.06 21.14
CA THR A 95 4.78 17.74 22.12
C THR A 95 5.86 16.78 22.60
N LEU A 96 7.12 17.22 22.54
CA LEU A 96 8.26 16.44 22.98
C LEU A 96 8.56 16.71 24.46
N SER A 97 9.10 15.72 25.17
CA SER A 97 9.56 15.90 26.55
C SER A 97 10.69 16.92 26.70
N THR A 98 11.30 17.35 25.60
CA THR A 98 12.25 18.47 25.52
C THR A 98 11.59 19.85 25.61
N GLY A 99 10.25 19.91 25.56
CA GLY A 99 9.47 21.14 25.50
C GLY A 99 9.17 21.62 24.07
N GLU A 100 9.77 21.01 23.06
CA GLU A 100 9.49 21.31 21.65
C GLU A 100 8.05 20.92 21.28
N ARG A 101 7.39 21.76 20.47
CA ARG A 101 6.06 21.50 19.94
C ARG A 101 6.11 21.47 18.42
N LEU A 102 5.76 20.33 17.85
CA LEU A 102 5.65 20.16 16.41
C LEU A 102 4.28 20.67 15.96
N PRO A 103 4.20 21.60 14.99
CA PRO A 103 2.94 22.17 14.54
C PRO A 103 2.07 21.11 13.85
N ASN A 104 0.76 21.25 13.97
CA ASN A 104 -0.19 20.45 13.20
C ASN A 104 -0.63 21.24 11.95
N ASP A 105 -0.08 20.87 10.80
CA ASP A 105 -0.41 21.50 9.52
C ASP A 105 -1.82 21.19 9.01
N ARG A 106 -2.53 20.27 9.68
CA ARG A 106 -3.91 19.89 9.39
C ARG A 106 -4.13 19.58 7.90
N PHE A 107 -3.18 18.87 7.27
CA PHE A 107 -3.20 18.56 5.83
C PHE A 107 -4.55 18.04 5.34
N GLY A 108 -5.20 17.15 6.11
CA GLY A 108 -6.53 16.64 5.79
C GLY A 108 -7.61 17.73 5.72
N ARG A 109 -7.59 18.70 6.65
CA ARG A 109 -8.55 19.82 6.64
C ARG A 109 -8.27 20.77 5.47
N CYS A 110 -7.01 21.09 5.20
CA CYS A 110 -6.63 21.92 4.05
C CYS A 110 -6.98 21.25 2.71
N ALA A 111 -6.87 19.92 2.63
CA ALA A 111 -7.23 19.16 1.44
C ALA A 111 -8.74 18.92 1.29
N ALA A 112 -9.52 19.02 2.38
CA ALA A 112 -10.94 18.65 2.41
C ALA A 112 -11.78 19.47 1.40
N GLU A 113 -11.56 20.77 1.29
CA GLU A 113 -12.31 21.60 0.33
C GLU A 113 -12.02 21.22 -1.12
N LYS A 114 -10.74 20.97 -1.44
CA LYS A 114 -10.31 20.52 -2.77
C LYS A 114 -10.93 19.15 -3.09
N LEU A 115 -10.91 18.23 -2.12
CA LEU A 115 -11.52 16.91 -2.26
C LEU A 115 -13.04 16.99 -2.47
N ALA A 116 -13.75 17.80 -1.68
CA ALA A 116 -15.20 17.96 -1.81
C ALA A 116 -15.60 18.57 -3.16
N LYS A 117 -14.84 19.55 -3.67
CA LYS A 117 -15.01 20.10 -5.02
C LYS A 117 -14.81 19.01 -6.09
N ALA A 118 -13.74 18.22 -5.98
CA ALA A 118 -13.44 17.14 -6.92
C ALA A 118 -14.54 16.05 -6.93
N GLN A 119 -15.03 15.63 -5.76
CA GLN A 119 -16.07 14.62 -5.64
C GLN A 119 -17.42 15.07 -6.25
N ARG A 120 -17.77 16.36 -6.11
CA ARG A 120 -18.99 16.92 -6.72
C ARG A 120 -18.88 17.16 -8.23
N ALA A 121 -17.67 17.24 -8.77
CA ALA A 121 -17.44 17.54 -10.18
C ALA A 121 -17.94 16.43 -11.12
N ARG A 122 -18.33 15.25 -10.61
CA ARG A 122 -18.80 14.09 -11.39
C ARG A 122 -17.84 13.71 -12.54
N LYS A 123 -16.53 13.86 -12.29
CA LYS A 123 -15.44 13.50 -13.19
C LYS A 123 -14.71 12.25 -12.68
#